data_AF-A0A971A6Z7-F1
#
_entry.id   AF-A0A971A6Z7-F1
#
_cell.length_a   1.000
_cell.length_b   1.000
_cell.length_c   1.000
_cell.angle_alpha   90.00
_cell.angle_beta   90.00
_cell.angle_gamma   90.00
#
_symmetry.space_group_name_H-M   'P 1'
#
loop_
_entity.id
_entity.type
_entity.pdbx_description
1 polymer ?
#
loop_
_entity_poly.entity_id
_entity_poly.type
_entity_poly.pdbx_seq_one_letter_code
_entity_poly.pdbx_strand_id
1 'polypeptide(L)'
;EAAFYAKSGDNKCHVHFTTLPEHLELMDQHFKENQEELENKYQVKYQIEYSIQDPSTDVIAVDMENNPVRDDHGMLIFRPGGHGALLKNLGSIKADLIIIKNIDNVCHDRCKPDTYLYKKVLAGKLIELQDQIFAYLRGLDNPTPPSMKVVESMWSFLEHKLHVIPPAGSEKWKKEERIEFLRKKFNRPIRVCGMVENEGEPGGGPFWAENPDGTVSLQIVESSQVDHENAPQELIFQSSTHFNPVDIVCSIQDYNGGTFELKNFMNPRAGFITQKSIDSKTIKAQELPGLWNGSMSDWNTVFVEVPLNTFNPVKTINDLLRTEHLPTI
;
A
#
# COMPACT_ATOMS: atom_id res chain seq x y z
N GLU A 1 14.31 -4.17 13.19
CA GLU A 1 14.06 -4.73 11.85
C GLU A 1 14.79 -3.97 10.74
N ALA A 2 14.67 -2.64 10.65
CA ALA A 2 15.29 -1.84 9.59
C ALA A 2 16.80 -2.11 9.38
N ALA A 3 17.58 -2.37 10.44
CA ALA A 3 18.98 -2.77 10.34
C ALA A 3 19.25 -4.01 9.44
N PHE A 4 18.26 -4.90 9.27
CA PHE A 4 18.43 -6.15 8.53
C PHE A 4 18.03 -6.07 7.06
N TYR A 5 17.13 -5.15 6.68
CA TYR A 5 16.59 -5.06 5.31
C TYR A 5 16.46 -3.65 4.74
N ALA A 6 16.70 -2.60 5.53
CA ALA A 6 16.59 -1.19 5.13
C ALA A 6 17.84 -0.38 5.52
N LYS A 7 19.00 -1.04 5.60
CA LYS A 7 20.28 -0.39 5.86
C LYS A 7 20.88 0.14 4.56
N SER A 8 21.13 1.44 4.50
CA SER A 8 21.80 2.10 3.39
C SER A 8 23.31 1.84 3.36
N GLY A 9 23.98 2.23 2.27
CA GLY A 9 25.43 2.08 2.11
C GLY A 9 26.26 2.86 3.14
N ASP A 10 25.72 3.92 3.75
CA ASP A 10 26.35 4.71 4.81
C ASP A 10 25.95 4.24 6.23
N ASN A 11 25.48 2.99 6.36
CA ASN A 11 25.02 2.36 7.61
C ASN A 11 23.89 3.13 8.32
N LYS A 12 23.05 3.84 7.58
CA LYS A 12 21.85 4.47 8.12
C LYS A 12 20.61 3.63 7.86
N CYS A 13 19.64 3.75 8.74
CA CYS A 13 18.31 3.17 8.61
C CYS A 13 17.29 4.29 8.79
N HIS A 14 16.61 4.64 7.70
CA HIS A 14 15.52 5.60 7.73
C HIS A 14 14.25 4.88 8.18
N VAL A 15 13.63 5.38 9.26
CA VAL A 15 12.40 4.83 9.82
C VAL A 15 11.41 5.97 9.97
N HIS A 16 10.28 5.87 9.29
CA HIS A 16 9.25 6.90 9.29
C HIS A 16 7.98 6.39 9.97
N PHE A 17 7.49 7.13 10.95
CA PHE A 17 6.23 6.81 11.63
C PHE A 17 5.15 7.81 11.21
N THR A 18 3.99 7.30 10.78
CA THR A 18 2.78 8.13 10.76
C THR A 18 2.02 7.93 12.05
N THR A 19 1.77 9.01 12.79
CA THR A 19 1.15 8.95 14.12
C THR A 19 0.26 10.16 14.38
N LEU A 20 -0.46 10.14 15.50
CA LEU A 20 -1.28 11.25 15.96
C LEU A 20 -0.44 12.25 16.78
N PRO A 21 -0.81 13.54 16.80
CA PRO A 21 -0.06 14.56 17.54
C PRO A 21 0.19 14.20 19.00
N GLU A 22 -0.81 13.62 19.68
CA GLU A 22 -0.75 13.23 21.09
C GLU A 22 0.28 12.14 21.42
N HIS A 23 0.77 11.40 20.41
CA HIS A 23 1.74 10.33 20.61
C HIS A 23 3.18 10.77 20.37
N LEU A 24 3.41 11.94 19.77
CA LEU A 24 4.74 12.39 19.35
C LEU A 24 5.70 12.50 20.53
N GLU A 25 5.28 13.15 21.63
CA GLU A 25 6.15 13.36 22.79
C GLU A 25 6.57 12.02 23.44
N LEU A 26 5.63 11.09 23.57
CA LEU A 26 5.89 9.76 24.12
C LEU A 26 6.83 8.95 23.22
N MET A 27 6.63 9.01 21.89
CA MET A 27 7.51 8.33 20.94
C MET A 27 8.92 8.93 20.97
N ASP A 28 9.05 10.25 20.92
CA ASP A 28 10.34 10.95 21.00
C ASP A 28 11.11 10.59 22.27
N GLN A 29 10.43 10.57 23.42
CA GLN A 29 11.05 10.16 24.67
C GLN A 29 11.52 8.70 24.61
N HIS A 30 10.66 7.80 24.13
CA HIS A 30 11.00 6.39 24.03
C HIS A 30 12.22 6.14 23.12
N PHE A 31 12.31 6.82 21.98
CA PHE A 31 13.48 6.68 21.11
C PHE A 31 14.74 7.31 21.70
N LYS A 32 14.65 8.45 22.38
CA LYS A 32 15.81 9.05 23.08
C LYS A 32 16.41 8.09 24.12
N GLU A 33 15.56 7.33 24.81
CA GLU A 33 15.98 6.38 25.85
C GLU A 33 16.60 5.09 25.26
N ASN A 34 16.17 4.65 24.07
CA ASN A 34 16.50 3.31 23.54
C ASN A 34 17.37 3.31 22.27
N GLN A 35 17.43 4.43 21.53
CA GLN A 35 18.06 4.46 20.21
C GLN A 35 19.56 4.16 20.26
N GLU A 36 20.30 4.76 21.20
CA GLU A 36 21.76 4.56 21.29
C GLU A 36 22.13 3.09 21.54
N GLU A 37 21.39 2.41 22.41
CA GLU A 37 21.59 0.97 22.67
C GLU A 37 21.38 0.16 21.39
N LEU A 38 20.29 0.43 20.65
CA LEU A 38 19.97 -0.29 19.42
C LEU A 38 20.97 0.02 18.30
N GLU A 39 21.41 1.27 18.16
CA GLU A 39 22.44 1.68 17.21
C GLU A 39 23.76 0.93 17.46
N ASN A 40 24.18 0.85 18.72
CA ASN A 40 25.38 0.12 19.12
C ASN A 40 25.20 -1.40 18.91
N LYS A 41 24.04 -1.96 19.27
CA LYS A 41 23.75 -3.39 19.10
C LYS A 41 23.79 -3.82 17.63
N TYR A 42 23.20 -3.02 16.74
CA TYR A 42 23.06 -3.37 15.33
C TYR A 42 24.10 -2.72 14.41
N GLN A 43 24.98 -1.88 14.94
CA GLN A 43 26.04 -1.18 14.19
C GLN A 43 25.47 -0.33 13.04
N VAL A 44 24.43 0.45 13.34
CA VAL A 44 23.73 1.35 12.41
C VAL A 44 23.43 2.69 13.06
N LYS A 45 23.04 3.69 12.26
CA LYS A 45 22.43 4.93 12.73
C LYS A 45 20.97 4.99 12.31
N TYR A 46 20.07 5.21 13.26
CA TYR A 46 18.64 5.35 12.95
C TYR A 46 18.30 6.82 12.71
N GLN A 47 17.70 7.11 11.56
CA GLN A 47 17.09 8.40 11.28
C GLN A 47 15.58 8.23 11.40
N ILE A 48 15.04 8.71 12.52
CA ILE A 48 13.64 8.56 12.86
C ILE A 48 12.91 9.84 12.48
N GLU A 49 11.88 9.71 11.66
CA GLU A 49 11.05 10.80 11.19
C GLU A 49 9.57 10.51 11.49
N TYR A 50 8.79 11.58 11.60
CA TYR A 50 7.37 11.50 11.90
C TYR A 50 6.57 12.30 10.88
N SER A 51 5.38 11.81 10.56
CA SER A 51 4.34 12.62 9.94
C SER A 51 3.04 12.46 10.69
N ILE A 52 2.21 13.50 10.63
CA ILE A 52 0.84 13.47 11.12
C ILE A 52 -0.06 13.37 9.89
N GLN A 53 -1.20 12.67 10.02
CA GLN A 53 -2.23 12.75 9.00
C GLN A 53 -2.73 14.18 8.91
N ASP A 54 -2.74 14.78 7.71
CA ASP A 54 -3.12 16.17 7.54
C ASP A 54 -4.60 16.38 7.91
N PRO A 55 -4.92 17.25 8.89
CA PRO A 55 -6.30 17.56 9.26
C PRO A 55 -7.13 18.11 8.09
N SER A 56 -6.49 18.63 7.02
CA SER A 56 -7.17 19.04 5.79
C SER A 56 -7.82 17.87 5.04
N THR A 57 -7.53 16.62 5.42
CA THR A 57 -8.18 15.41 4.90
C THR A 57 -9.39 15.00 5.70
N ASP A 58 -9.70 15.72 6.79
CA ASP A 58 -10.88 15.41 7.60
C ASP A 58 -12.16 15.75 6.84
N VAL A 59 -13.14 14.87 6.97
CA VAL A 59 -14.41 14.94 6.27
C VAL A 59 -15.51 15.28 7.27
N ILE A 60 -16.44 16.13 6.85
CA ILE A 60 -17.59 16.54 7.66
C ILE A 60 -18.48 15.33 7.99
N ALA A 61 -18.84 15.18 9.26
CA ALA A 61 -19.82 14.19 9.69
C ALA A 61 -21.24 14.72 9.44
N VAL A 62 -22.12 13.85 8.92
CA VAL A 62 -23.53 14.17 8.67
C VAL A 62 -24.46 13.16 9.36
N ASP A 63 -25.68 13.56 9.65
CA ASP A 63 -26.73 12.65 10.14
C ASP A 63 -27.28 11.76 9.01
N MET A 64 -28.28 10.92 9.31
CA MET A 64 -28.86 10.00 8.33
C MET A 64 -29.59 10.74 7.20
N GLU A 65 -30.04 11.96 7.44
CA GLU A 65 -30.67 12.89 6.50
C GLU A 65 -29.66 13.75 5.72
N ASN A 66 -28.36 13.58 5.95
CA ASN A 66 -27.23 14.33 5.37
C ASN A 66 -27.09 15.79 5.85
N ASN A 67 -27.60 16.13 7.03
CA ASN A 67 -27.31 17.43 7.65
C ASN A 67 -26.00 17.39 8.45
N PRO A 68 -25.17 18.45 8.42
CA PRO A 68 -23.96 18.51 9.21
C PRO A 68 -24.19 18.34 10.71
N VAL A 69 -23.45 17.43 11.34
CA VAL A 69 -23.51 17.18 12.78
C VAL A 69 -22.64 18.20 13.52
N ARG A 70 -23.14 18.67 14.65
CA ARG A 70 -22.45 19.62 15.54
C ARG A 70 -22.28 19.04 16.93
N ASP A 71 -21.21 19.43 17.60
CA ASP A 71 -20.97 19.12 19.01
C ASP A 71 -21.83 20.00 19.94
N ASP A 72 -21.71 19.79 21.25
CA ASP A 72 -22.45 20.54 22.29
C ASP A 72 -22.09 22.03 22.32
N HIS A 73 -20.99 22.43 21.68
CA HIS A 73 -20.56 23.82 21.52
C HIS A 73 -21.04 24.44 20.19
N GLY A 74 -21.77 23.68 19.37
CA GLY A 74 -22.28 24.12 18.07
C GLY A 74 -21.24 24.07 16.95
N MET A 75 -20.06 23.51 17.18
CA MET A 75 -18.99 23.37 16.17
C MET A 75 -19.24 22.16 15.29
N LEU A 76 -18.88 22.24 14.00
CA LEU A 76 -18.99 21.13 13.07
C LEU A 76 -18.06 19.99 13.50
N ILE A 77 -18.59 18.76 13.48
CA ILE A 77 -17.78 17.56 13.74
C ILE A 77 -17.13 17.10 12.44
N PHE A 78 -15.81 16.96 12.48
CA PHE A 78 -14.99 16.41 11.42
C PHE A 78 -14.44 15.04 11.83
N ARG A 79 -14.21 14.17 10.86
CA ARG A 79 -13.65 12.82 11.06
C ARG A 79 -12.45 12.64 10.14
N PRO A 80 -11.40 11.93 10.58
CA PRO A 80 -10.29 11.57 9.70
C PRO A 80 -10.81 10.90 8.43
N GLY A 81 -10.36 11.37 7.26
CA GLY A 81 -10.80 10.87 5.95
C GLY A 81 -10.38 9.44 5.61
N GLY A 82 -9.97 8.64 6.59
CA GLY A 82 -9.49 7.27 6.43
C GLY A 82 -8.04 7.16 5.95
N HIS A 83 -7.59 5.92 5.71
CA HIS A 83 -6.20 5.61 5.37
C HIS A 83 -5.71 6.26 4.07
N GLY A 84 -6.60 6.62 3.15
CA GLY A 84 -6.24 7.30 1.89
C GLY A 84 -5.48 8.62 2.08
N ALA A 85 -5.62 9.24 3.26
CA ALA A 85 -4.86 10.43 3.63
C ALA A 85 -3.35 10.19 3.77
N LEU A 86 -2.91 8.92 3.95
CA LEU A 86 -1.49 8.56 4.00
C LEU A 86 -0.77 8.77 2.67
N LEU A 87 -1.49 8.87 1.54
CA LEU A 87 -0.87 9.05 0.23
C LEU A 87 -0.06 10.36 0.15
N LYS A 88 -0.54 11.43 0.79
CA LYS A 88 0.20 12.71 0.86
C LYS A 88 1.50 12.55 1.64
N ASN A 89 1.45 11.85 2.76
CA ASN A 89 2.63 11.57 3.59
C ASN A 89 3.62 10.72 2.82
N LEU A 90 3.14 9.66 2.15
CA LEU A 90 3.95 8.77 1.32
C LEU A 90 4.66 9.55 0.19
N GLY A 91 3.95 10.43 -0.51
CA GLY A 91 4.51 11.26 -1.59
C GLY A 91 5.55 12.28 -1.13
N SER A 92 5.63 12.57 0.17
CA SER A 92 6.65 13.47 0.73
C SER A 92 7.96 12.77 1.09
N ILE A 93 7.95 11.43 1.17
CA ILE A 93 9.13 10.63 1.50
C ILE A 93 10.08 10.60 0.31
N LYS A 94 11.34 10.99 0.55
CA LYS A 94 12.39 10.95 -0.47
C LYS A 94 13.17 9.64 -0.36
N ALA A 95 12.70 8.62 -1.06
CA ALA A 95 13.36 7.32 -1.13
C ALA A 95 13.12 6.64 -2.49
N ASP A 96 14.05 5.78 -2.90
CA ASP A 96 13.91 4.93 -4.10
C ASP A 96 12.98 3.74 -3.84
N LEU A 97 12.99 3.25 -2.60
CA LEU A 97 12.17 2.15 -2.10
C LEU A 97 11.59 2.53 -0.74
N ILE A 98 10.29 2.29 -0.57
CA ILE A 98 9.58 2.52 0.67
C ILE A 98 8.97 1.19 1.12
N ILE A 99 9.23 0.81 2.37
CA ILE A 99 8.72 -0.41 2.97
C ILE A 99 7.65 -0.02 3.98
N ILE A 100 6.41 -0.40 3.69
CA ILE A 100 5.24 -0.13 4.52
C ILE A 100 4.90 -1.39 5.32
N LYS A 101 4.55 -1.19 6.59
CA LYS A 101 4.15 -2.23 7.54
C LYS A 101 3.28 -1.60 8.62
N ASN A 102 2.28 -2.33 9.12
CA ASN A 102 1.57 -1.90 10.32
C ASN A 102 2.44 -2.04 11.58
N ILE A 103 2.24 -1.12 12.52
CA ILE A 103 3.01 -1.05 13.77
C ILE A 103 2.71 -2.21 14.74
N ASP A 104 1.52 -2.80 14.64
CA ASP A 104 1.07 -3.91 15.49
C ASP A 104 1.57 -5.28 15.00
N ASN A 105 2.08 -5.38 13.77
CA ASN A 105 2.70 -6.61 13.28
C ASN A 105 4.11 -6.73 13.86
N VAL A 106 4.25 -7.34 15.03
CA VAL A 106 5.52 -7.48 15.75
C VAL A 106 5.66 -8.87 16.33
N CYS A 107 6.86 -9.43 16.34
CA CYS A 107 7.14 -10.71 16.98
C CYS A 107 8.44 -10.65 17.76
N HIS A 108 8.70 -11.68 18.58
CA HIS A 108 9.97 -11.85 19.24
C HIS A 108 11.10 -12.02 18.22
N ASP A 109 12.32 -11.56 18.53
CA ASP A 109 13.45 -11.54 17.57
C ASP A 109 13.76 -12.91 16.95
N ARG A 110 13.48 -14.00 17.67
CA ARG A 110 13.65 -15.39 17.19
C ARG A 110 12.73 -15.76 16.01
N CYS A 111 11.61 -15.05 15.85
CA CYS A 111 10.60 -15.30 14.81
C CYS A 111 10.83 -14.40 13.57
N LYS A 112 11.75 -13.43 13.63
CA LYS A 112 12.00 -12.48 12.55
C LYS A 112 12.82 -12.97 11.35
N PRO A 113 13.55 -14.12 11.35
CA PRO A 113 14.34 -14.53 10.19
C PRO A 113 13.55 -14.55 8.86
N ASP A 114 12.34 -15.10 8.87
CA ASP A 114 11.50 -15.16 7.67
C ASP A 114 10.99 -13.78 7.28
N THR A 115 10.63 -12.93 8.25
CA THR A 115 10.29 -11.52 7.99
C THR A 115 11.45 -10.81 7.27
N TYR A 116 12.70 -11.03 7.70
CA TYR A 116 13.87 -10.41 7.06
C TYR A 116 14.12 -10.92 5.66
N LEU A 117 13.97 -12.23 5.44
CA LEU A 117 14.14 -12.84 4.14
C LEU A 117 13.08 -12.32 3.16
N TYR A 118 11.81 -12.41 3.53
CA TYR A 118 10.73 -12.06 2.63
C TYR A 118 10.62 -10.55 2.38
N LYS A 119 10.99 -9.69 3.34
CA LYS A 119 11.17 -8.24 3.05
C LYS A 119 12.19 -7.99 1.94
N LYS A 120 13.31 -8.73 1.93
CA LYS A 120 14.32 -8.65 0.86
C LYS A 120 13.81 -9.24 -0.46
N VAL A 121 13.01 -10.30 -0.42
CA VAL A 121 12.36 -10.87 -1.62
C VAL A 121 11.41 -9.84 -2.25
N LEU A 122 10.55 -9.21 -1.46
CA LEU A 122 9.62 -8.17 -1.94
C LEU A 122 10.38 -6.99 -2.54
N ALA A 123 11.41 -6.50 -1.86
CA ALA A 123 12.25 -5.40 -2.35
C ALA A 123 13.01 -5.79 -3.64
N GLY A 124 13.62 -6.97 -3.68
CA GLY A 124 14.31 -7.47 -4.86
C GLY A 124 13.37 -7.63 -6.05
N LYS A 125 12.14 -8.12 -5.80
CA LYS A 125 11.13 -8.24 -6.85
C LYS A 125 10.70 -6.88 -7.39
N LEU A 126 10.56 -5.89 -6.53
CA LEU A 126 10.24 -4.54 -6.95
C LEU A 126 11.35 -3.94 -7.83
N ILE A 127 12.62 -4.09 -7.42
CA ILE A 127 13.77 -3.62 -8.19
C ILE A 127 13.80 -4.29 -9.57
N GLU A 128 13.63 -5.61 -9.65
CA GLU A 128 13.57 -6.37 -10.91
C GLU A 128 12.51 -5.79 -11.87
N LEU A 129 11.30 -5.55 -11.36
CA LEU A 129 10.20 -5.01 -12.16
C LEU A 129 10.48 -3.57 -12.59
N GLN A 130 10.98 -2.74 -11.68
CA GLN A 130 11.28 -1.33 -11.94
C GLN A 130 12.36 -1.18 -13.02
N ASP A 131 13.46 -1.92 -12.90
CA ASP A 131 14.56 -1.89 -13.87
C ASP A 131 14.06 -2.23 -15.28
N GLN A 132 13.22 -3.26 -15.38
CA GLN A 132 12.65 -3.69 -16.65
C GLN A 132 11.66 -2.66 -17.22
N ILE A 133 10.79 -2.11 -16.39
CA ILE A 133 9.82 -1.05 -16.77
C ILE A 133 10.56 0.19 -17.25
N PHE A 134 11.59 0.63 -16.53
CA PHE A 134 12.37 1.82 -16.86
C PHE A 134 13.17 1.63 -18.15
N ALA A 135 13.72 0.43 -18.37
CA ALA A 135 14.36 0.09 -19.63
C ALA A 135 13.37 0.16 -20.81
N TYR A 136 12.14 -0.32 -20.62
CA TYR A 136 11.10 -0.20 -21.65
C TYR A 136 10.69 1.25 -21.91
N LEU A 137 10.45 2.06 -20.88
CA LEU A 137 10.10 3.47 -21.02
C LEU A 137 11.18 4.25 -21.79
N ARG A 138 12.47 4.06 -21.44
CA ARG A 138 13.59 4.64 -22.19
C ARG A 138 13.63 4.18 -23.65
N GLY A 139 13.28 2.92 -23.92
CA GLY A 139 13.16 2.39 -25.27
C GLY A 139 12.00 2.99 -26.08
N LEU A 140 10.86 3.25 -25.42
CA LEU A 140 9.68 3.88 -26.03
C LEU A 140 9.91 5.37 -26.34
N ASP A 141 10.76 6.05 -25.58
CA ASP A 141 11.09 7.47 -25.77
C ASP A 141 12.27 7.71 -26.73
N ASN A 142 12.84 6.64 -27.29
CA ASN A 142 13.87 6.76 -28.31
C ASN A 142 13.28 7.40 -29.59
N PRO A 143 14.00 8.33 -30.25
CA PRO A 143 13.56 8.91 -31.53
C PRO A 143 13.23 7.88 -32.62
N THR A 144 13.87 6.71 -32.57
CA THR A 144 13.58 5.60 -33.47
C THR A 144 12.55 4.67 -32.82
N PRO A 145 11.33 4.53 -33.38
CA PRO A 145 10.32 3.67 -32.79
C PRO A 145 10.78 2.21 -32.69
N PRO A 146 10.46 1.51 -31.58
CA PRO A 146 10.84 0.10 -31.40
C PRO A 146 10.24 -0.77 -32.50
N SER A 147 10.87 -1.90 -32.82
CA SER A 147 10.27 -2.87 -33.77
C SER A 147 8.98 -3.48 -33.19
N MET A 148 8.11 -4.03 -34.05
CA MET A 148 6.87 -4.66 -33.58
C MET A 148 7.14 -5.82 -32.60
N LYS A 149 8.21 -6.59 -32.84
CA LYS A 149 8.64 -7.68 -31.94
C LYS A 149 8.97 -7.17 -30.52
N VAL A 150 9.60 -6.00 -30.41
CA VAL A 150 9.88 -5.39 -29.11
C VAL A 150 8.59 -4.94 -28.44
N VAL A 151 7.68 -4.32 -29.19
CA VAL A 151 6.34 -3.94 -28.67
C VAL A 151 5.60 -5.19 -28.17
N GLU A 152 5.58 -6.29 -28.91
CA GLU A 152 4.95 -7.55 -28.48
C GLU A 152 5.57 -8.11 -27.19
N SER A 153 6.89 -8.00 -27.02
CA SER A 153 7.55 -8.42 -25.77
C SER A 153 7.15 -7.55 -24.57
N MET A 154 6.92 -6.25 -24.78
CA MET A 154 6.42 -5.34 -23.75
C MET A 154 4.96 -5.65 -23.39
N TRP A 155 4.11 -6.00 -24.38
CA TRP A 155 2.74 -6.45 -24.13
C TRP A 155 2.72 -7.76 -23.34
N SER A 156 3.56 -8.73 -23.72
CA SER A 156 3.71 -9.98 -22.98
C SER A 156 4.16 -9.75 -21.53
N PHE A 157 5.06 -8.78 -21.30
CA PHE A 157 5.45 -8.38 -19.94
C PHE A 157 4.28 -7.77 -19.16
N LEU A 158 3.52 -6.86 -19.77
CA LEU A 158 2.33 -6.25 -19.15
C LEU A 158 1.31 -7.32 -18.72
N GLU A 159 1.01 -8.28 -19.59
CA GLU A 159 0.01 -9.32 -19.34
C GLU A 159 0.48 -10.39 -18.34
N HIS A 160 1.74 -10.82 -18.43
CA HIS A 160 2.21 -11.99 -17.66
C HIS A 160 3.10 -11.66 -16.46
N LYS A 161 3.71 -10.47 -16.41
CA LYS A 161 4.54 -10.04 -15.27
C LYS A 161 3.85 -9.00 -14.40
N LEU A 162 3.05 -8.12 -15.01
CA LEU A 162 2.23 -7.15 -14.27
C LEU A 162 0.77 -7.60 -14.11
N HIS A 163 0.38 -8.73 -14.70
CA HIS A 163 -0.96 -9.31 -14.59
C HIS A 163 -2.09 -8.32 -14.97
N VAL A 164 -1.83 -7.47 -15.96
CA VAL A 164 -2.81 -6.50 -16.48
C VAL A 164 -3.45 -7.08 -17.73
N ILE A 165 -4.78 -7.19 -17.72
CA ILE A 165 -5.59 -7.53 -18.89
C ILE A 165 -5.92 -6.21 -19.62
N PRO A 166 -5.49 -6.04 -20.88
CA PRO A 166 -5.81 -4.87 -21.68
C PRO A 166 -7.31 -4.73 -21.98
N PRO A 167 -7.79 -3.53 -22.39
CA PRO A 167 -9.19 -3.33 -22.71
C PRO A 167 -9.62 -4.19 -23.90
N ALA A 168 -10.89 -4.62 -23.92
CA ALA A 168 -11.45 -5.35 -25.05
C ALA A 168 -11.31 -4.54 -26.36
N GLY A 169 -10.91 -5.21 -27.45
CA GLY A 169 -10.65 -4.57 -28.75
C GLY A 169 -9.21 -4.10 -28.94
N SER A 170 -8.37 -4.15 -27.91
CA SER A 170 -6.95 -3.76 -27.99
C SER A 170 -6.11 -4.65 -28.90
N GLU A 171 -6.58 -5.86 -29.21
CA GLU A 171 -5.95 -6.76 -30.17
C GLU A 171 -5.91 -6.19 -31.60
N LYS A 172 -6.79 -5.22 -31.91
CA LYS A 172 -6.88 -4.56 -33.22
C LYS A 172 -6.14 -3.22 -33.28
N TRP A 173 -5.54 -2.79 -32.17
CA TRP A 173 -4.82 -1.53 -32.10
C TRP A 173 -3.60 -1.54 -33.02
N LYS A 174 -3.38 -0.40 -33.69
CA LYS A 174 -2.16 -0.11 -34.43
C LYS A 174 -0.99 -0.03 -33.47
N LYS A 175 0.21 -0.18 -34.02
CA LYS A 175 1.46 -0.17 -33.25
C LYS A 175 1.60 1.11 -32.40
N GLU A 176 1.20 2.25 -32.94
CA GLU A 176 1.30 3.55 -32.26
C GLU A 176 0.35 3.63 -31.05
N GLU A 177 -0.88 3.14 -31.19
CA GLU A 177 -1.86 3.05 -30.11
C GLU A 177 -1.37 2.09 -29.01
N ARG A 178 -0.75 0.97 -29.42
CA ARG A 178 -0.14 0.01 -28.51
C ARG A 178 1.04 0.59 -27.74
N ILE A 179 1.88 1.40 -28.37
CA ILE A 179 3.01 2.08 -27.74
C ILE A 179 2.52 3.10 -26.72
N GLU A 180 1.52 3.93 -27.07
CA GLU A 180 1.00 4.95 -26.17
C GLU A 180 0.33 4.32 -24.94
N PHE A 181 -0.40 3.22 -25.13
CA PHE A 181 -0.96 2.47 -24.02
C PHE A 181 0.12 1.88 -23.10
N LEU A 182 1.17 1.27 -23.66
CA LEU A 182 2.30 0.75 -22.87
C LEU A 182 2.97 1.87 -22.08
N ARG A 183 3.21 3.05 -22.70
CA ARG A 183 3.80 4.21 -22.01
C ARG A 183 2.94 4.61 -20.81
N LYS A 184 1.62 4.73 -21.00
CA LYS A 184 0.68 5.06 -19.91
C LYS A 184 0.68 4.02 -18.80
N LYS A 185 0.79 2.72 -19.13
CA LYS A 185 0.73 1.61 -18.15
C LYS A 185 2.06 1.43 -17.40
N PHE A 186 3.18 1.61 -18.08
CA PHE A 186 4.51 1.48 -17.47
C PHE A 186 4.89 2.69 -16.63
N ASN A 187 4.50 3.91 -17.03
CA ASN A 187 4.88 5.14 -16.31
C ASN A 187 3.95 5.43 -15.11
N ARG A 188 3.99 4.54 -14.11
CA ARG A 188 3.16 4.58 -12.89
C ARG A 188 3.99 4.14 -11.68
N PRO A 189 3.62 4.54 -10.45
CA PRO A 189 4.20 3.99 -9.25
C PRO A 189 4.05 2.45 -9.20
N ILE A 190 4.99 1.78 -8.53
CA ILE A 190 5.03 0.32 -8.43
C ILE A 190 4.85 -0.09 -6.97
N ARG A 191 4.08 -1.15 -6.73
CA ARG A 191 4.01 -1.82 -5.43
C ARG A 191 4.09 -3.33 -5.59
N VAL A 192 4.86 -3.94 -4.72
CA VAL A 192 4.94 -5.39 -4.52
C VAL A 192 4.43 -5.69 -3.13
N CYS A 193 3.35 -6.47 -3.05
CA CYS A 193 2.65 -6.73 -1.80
C CYS A 193 2.80 -8.20 -1.41
N GLY A 194 3.27 -8.44 -0.18
CA GLY A 194 3.23 -9.75 0.43
C GLY A 194 1.78 -10.19 0.67
N MET A 195 1.51 -11.46 0.45
CA MET A 195 0.20 -12.09 0.69
C MET A 195 0.42 -13.33 1.56
N VAL A 196 -0.30 -13.43 2.67
CA VAL A 196 -0.27 -14.60 3.55
C VAL A 196 -1.56 -15.40 3.38
N GLU A 197 -1.52 -16.70 3.67
CA GLU A 197 -2.71 -17.53 3.70
C GLU A 197 -3.75 -16.95 4.67
N ASN A 198 -5.02 -16.99 4.26
CA ASN A 198 -6.11 -16.42 5.04
C ASN A 198 -6.68 -17.45 6.04
N GLU A 199 -6.39 -17.26 7.32
CA GLU A 199 -6.94 -18.07 8.43
C GLU A 199 -8.21 -17.45 9.06
N GLY A 200 -8.90 -16.56 8.32
CA GLY A 200 -10.12 -15.88 8.79
C GLY A 200 -9.87 -14.48 9.36
N GLU A 201 -8.70 -13.90 9.10
CA GLU A 201 -8.37 -12.54 9.52
C GLU A 201 -9.13 -11.50 8.67
N PRO A 202 -9.73 -10.47 9.28
CA PRO A 202 -10.37 -9.40 8.52
C PRO A 202 -9.30 -8.57 7.81
N GLY A 203 -9.46 -8.38 6.51
CA GLY A 203 -8.52 -7.61 5.69
C GLY A 203 -8.86 -7.61 4.20
N GLY A 204 -8.06 -6.91 3.42
CA GLY A 204 -8.17 -6.92 1.96
C GLY A 204 -7.49 -8.14 1.34
N GLY A 205 -8.13 -8.75 0.34
CA GLY A 205 -7.61 -9.90 -0.39
C GLY A 205 -7.05 -9.54 -1.77
N PRO A 206 -6.25 -10.42 -2.39
CA PRO A 206 -5.77 -10.25 -3.76
C PRO A 206 -6.86 -10.60 -4.77
N PHE A 207 -7.27 -9.63 -5.61
CA PHE A 207 -8.25 -9.87 -6.68
C PHE A 207 -7.87 -9.16 -7.97
N TRP A 208 -8.47 -9.61 -9.07
CA TRP A 208 -8.54 -8.84 -10.31
C TRP A 208 -9.75 -7.91 -10.24
N ALA A 209 -9.50 -6.60 -10.41
CA ALA A 209 -10.56 -5.59 -10.43
C ALA A 209 -10.54 -4.83 -11.76
N GLU A 210 -11.73 -4.44 -12.22
CA GLU A 210 -11.90 -3.61 -13.41
C GLU A 210 -11.59 -2.15 -13.09
N ASN A 211 -10.74 -1.54 -13.91
CA ASN A 211 -10.31 -0.15 -13.79
C ASN A 211 -11.19 0.77 -14.67
N PRO A 212 -11.27 2.08 -14.36
CA PRO A 212 -12.05 3.03 -15.15
C PRO A 212 -11.66 3.14 -16.63
N ASP A 213 -10.46 2.71 -17.01
CA ASP A 213 -10.00 2.70 -18.40
C ASP A 213 -10.24 1.37 -19.14
N GLY A 214 -11.02 0.47 -18.54
CA GLY A 214 -11.40 -0.83 -19.10
C GLY A 214 -10.33 -1.91 -18.99
N THR A 215 -9.20 -1.63 -18.34
CA THR A 215 -8.23 -2.69 -17.98
C THR A 215 -8.68 -3.45 -16.76
N VAL A 216 -8.25 -4.70 -16.62
CA VAL A 216 -8.38 -5.46 -15.37
C VAL A 216 -6.98 -5.69 -14.80
N SER A 217 -6.77 -5.41 -13.52
CA SER A 217 -5.45 -5.57 -12.87
C SER A 217 -5.57 -6.05 -11.43
N LEU A 218 -4.45 -6.49 -10.88
CA LEU A 218 -4.36 -6.91 -9.48
C LEU A 218 -4.62 -5.73 -8.53
N GLN A 219 -5.50 -5.93 -7.56
CA GLN A 219 -5.85 -4.98 -6.50
C GLN A 219 -6.03 -5.70 -5.16
N ILE A 220 -5.82 -4.95 -4.07
CA ILE A 220 -6.13 -5.40 -2.71
C ILE A 220 -7.55 -4.96 -2.42
N VAL A 221 -8.54 -5.85 -2.55
CA VAL A 221 -9.96 -5.50 -2.38
C VAL A 221 -10.42 -5.83 -0.97
N GLU A 222 -10.97 -4.83 -0.28
CA GLU A 222 -11.54 -4.99 1.06
C GLU A 222 -13.01 -5.43 0.99
N SER A 223 -13.50 -6.10 2.03
CA SER A 223 -14.90 -6.56 2.11
C SER A 223 -15.91 -5.42 1.90
N SER A 224 -15.62 -4.20 2.38
CA SER A 224 -16.47 -3.02 2.20
C SER A 224 -16.65 -2.60 0.74
N GLN A 225 -15.83 -3.12 -0.17
CA GLN A 225 -15.85 -2.78 -1.59
C GLN A 225 -16.52 -3.87 -2.44
N VAL A 226 -17.00 -4.95 -1.81
CA VAL A 226 -17.67 -6.07 -2.47
C VAL A 226 -19.17 -5.92 -2.31
N ASP A 227 -19.91 -6.12 -3.41
CA ASP A 227 -21.36 -6.23 -3.35
C ASP A 227 -21.76 -7.64 -2.89
N HIS A 228 -22.00 -7.79 -1.59
CA HIS A 228 -22.38 -9.07 -0.98
C HIS A 228 -23.79 -9.55 -1.41
N GLU A 229 -24.61 -8.70 -2.04
CA GLU A 229 -25.90 -9.11 -2.63
C GLU A 229 -25.71 -9.72 -4.04
N ASN A 230 -24.54 -9.50 -4.65
CA ASN A 230 -24.16 -10.07 -5.93
C ASN A 230 -23.53 -11.45 -5.74
N ALA A 231 -24.32 -12.51 -5.92
CA ALA A 231 -23.87 -13.90 -5.70
C ALA A 231 -22.57 -14.29 -6.45
N PRO A 232 -22.35 -13.90 -7.72
CA PRO A 232 -21.06 -14.08 -8.37
C PRO A 232 -19.88 -13.37 -7.68
N GLN A 233 -20.03 -12.11 -7.26
CA GLN A 233 -18.96 -11.41 -6.54
C GLN A 233 -18.69 -12.05 -5.18
N GLU A 234 -19.75 -12.42 -4.46
CA GLU A 234 -19.63 -13.08 -3.16
C GLU A 234 -18.87 -14.40 -3.28
N LEU A 235 -19.16 -15.21 -4.30
CA LEU A 235 -18.44 -16.46 -4.54
C LEU A 235 -16.95 -16.22 -4.82
N ILE A 236 -16.62 -15.20 -5.61
CA ILE A 236 -15.22 -14.84 -5.87
C ILE A 236 -14.54 -14.40 -4.58
N PHE A 237 -15.17 -13.54 -3.79
CA PHE A 237 -14.64 -13.05 -2.52
C PHE A 237 -14.36 -14.19 -1.54
N GLN A 238 -15.32 -15.10 -1.36
CA GLN A 238 -15.18 -16.29 -0.50
C GLN A 238 -14.13 -17.29 -0.99
N SER A 239 -13.80 -17.29 -2.29
CA SER A 239 -12.78 -18.19 -2.86
C SER A 239 -11.34 -17.73 -2.61
N SER A 240 -11.14 -16.53 -2.07
CA SER A 240 -9.80 -16.00 -1.82
C SER A 240 -9.09 -16.80 -0.72
N THR A 241 -7.93 -17.35 -1.06
CA THR A 241 -7.10 -18.14 -0.15
C THR A 241 -6.10 -17.29 0.64
N HIS A 242 -5.97 -16.01 0.31
CA HIS A 242 -4.94 -15.13 0.86
C HIS A 242 -5.50 -13.78 1.26
N PHE A 243 -4.80 -13.07 2.14
CA PHE A 243 -5.04 -11.66 2.42
C PHE A 243 -3.73 -10.88 2.53
N ASN A 244 -3.84 -9.55 2.45
CA ASN A 244 -2.69 -8.66 2.58
C ASN A 244 -2.47 -8.25 4.04
N PRO A 245 -1.31 -8.58 4.64
CA PRO A 245 -0.94 -8.19 6.01
C PRO A 245 -0.42 -6.75 6.11
N VAL A 246 -0.63 -5.93 5.07
CA VAL A 246 0.02 -4.63 4.89
C VAL A 246 1.56 -4.76 4.85
N ASP A 247 2.06 -5.85 4.26
CA ASP A 247 3.48 -5.97 3.90
C ASP A 247 3.68 -5.49 2.46
N ILE A 248 4.08 -4.23 2.29
CA ILE A 248 4.14 -3.60 0.97
C ILE A 248 5.51 -2.97 0.79
N VAL A 249 6.16 -3.26 -0.34
CA VAL A 249 7.31 -2.48 -0.81
C VAL A 249 6.85 -1.69 -2.02
N CYS A 250 7.13 -0.39 -2.05
CA CYS A 250 6.74 0.45 -3.17
C CYS A 250 7.85 1.38 -3.64
N SER A 251 7.73 1.82 -4.89
CA SER A 251 8.53 2.88 -5.50
C SER A 251 7.61 3.91 -6.13
N ILE A 252 7.92 5.17 -5.84
CA ILE A 252 7.17 6.35 -6.26
C ILE A 252 7.98 7.23 -7.21
N GLN A 253 9.13 6.75 -7.68
CA GLN A 253 9.97 7.47 -8.63
C GLN A 253 9.66 7.06 -10.07
N ASP A 254 9.76 8.02 -10.98
CA ASP A 254 9.73 7.80 -12.40
C ASP A 254 11.12 7.44 -12.95
N TYR A 255 11.15 7.03 -14.22
CA TYR A 255 12.36 6.59 -14.91
C TYR A 255 13.37 7.71 -15.21
N ASN A 256 13.01 8.97 -14.94
CA ASN A 256 13.86 10.16 -15.04
C ASN A 256 14.37 10.62 -13.66
N GLY A 257 14.03 9.91 -12.58
CA GLY A 257 14.41 10.26 -11.20
C GLY A 257 13.49 11.29 -10.54
N GLY A 258 12.36 11.63 -11.16
CA GLY A 258 11.32 12.48 -10.56
C GLY A 258 10.41 11.67 -9.63
N THR A 259 9.75 12.31 -8.68
CA THR A 259 8.72 11.68 -7.85
C THR A 259 7.35 11.87 -8.50
N PHE A 260 6.59 10.78 -8.63
CA PHE A 260 5.22 10.84 -9.10
C PHE A 260 4.33 11.67 -8.17
N GLU A 261 3.49 12.50 -8.76
CA GLU A 261 2.38 13.14 -8.06
C GLU A 261 1.27 12.09 -7.83
N LEU A 262 1.31 11.43 -6.67
CA LEU A 262 0.54 10.22 -6.37
C LEU A 262 -0.97 10.41 -6.51
N LYS A 263 -1.49 11.63 -6.32
CA LYS A 263 -2.93 11.92 -6.48
C LYS A 263 -3.42 11.65 -7.91
N ASN A 264 -2.52 11.68 -8.90
CA ASN A 264 -2.86 11.39 -10.30
C ASN A 264 -3.12 9.90 -10.55
N PHE A 265 -2.79 9.02 -9.61
CA PHE A 265 -2.89 7.57 -9.72
C PHE A 265 -3.95 6.97 -8.78
N MET A 266 -4.87 7.81 -8.28
CA MET A 266 -6.00 7.41 -7.44
C MET A 266 -7.26 7.17 -8.28
N ASN A 267 -8.16 6.34 -7.76
CA ASN A 267 -9.54 6.26 -8.23
C ASN A 267 -10.44 7.08 -7.30
N PRO A 268 -10.82 8.32 -7.65
CA PRO A 268 -11.64 9.16 -6.80
C PRO A 268 -13.05 8.60 -6.57
N ARG A 269 -13.51 7.66 -7.40
CA ARG A 269 -14.82 7.00 -7.28
C ARG A 269 -14.83 5.86 -6.27
N ALA A 270 -13.67 5.45 -5.76
CA ALA A 270 -13.56 4.34 -4.79
C ALA A 270 -13.69 4.78 -3.32
N GLY A 271 -14.10 6.03 -3.07
CA GLY A 271 -14.52 6.47 -1.73
C GLY A 271 -15.85 5.84 -1.34
N PHE A 272 -16.05 5.59 -0.05
CA PHE A 272 -17.25 4.94 0.48
C PHE A 272 -17.79 5.70 1.70
N ILE A 273 -19.06 5.47 2.04
CA ILE A 273 -19.70 6.10 3.20
C ILE A 273 -19.61 5.13 4.38
N THR A 274 -19.04 5.56 5.50
CA THR A 274 -19.05 4.80 6.75
C THR A 274 -20.10 5.34 7.71
N GLN A 275 -20.67 4.42 8.50
CA GLN A 275 -21.59 4.74 9.58
C GLN A 275 -20.93 4.43 10.91
N LYS A 276 -20.93 5.39 11.85
CA LYS A 276 -20.40 5.20 13.21
C LYS A 276 -21.35 5.83 14.23
N SER A 277 -21.34 5.33 15.45
CA SER A 277 -22.12 5.92 16.55
C SER A 277 -21.22 6.85 17.37
N ILE A 278 -21.67 8.10 17.56
CA ILE A 278 -21.07 9.07 18.48
C ILE A 278 -22.18 9.54 19.42
N ASP A 279 -21.97 9.44 20.73
CA ASP A 279 -22.89 9.92 21.77
C ASP A 279 -24.35 9.48 21.54
N SER A 280 -24.54 8.20 21.20
CA SER A 280 -25.83 7.57 20.89
C SER A 280 -26.52 8.07 19.61
N LYS A 281 -25.86 8.89 18.79
CA LYS A 281 -26.30 9.30 17.45
C LYS A 281 -25.51 8.56 16.38
N THR A 282 -26.22 8.03 15.40
CA THR A 282 -25.60 7.47 14.19
C THR A 282 -25.20 8.60 13.26
N ILE A 283 -23.92 8.64 12.90
CA ILE A 283 -23.38 9.58 11.92
C ILE A 283 -22.89 8.85 10.68
N LYS A 284 -22.93 9.53 9.54
CA LYS A 284 -22.30 9.14 8.29
C LYS A 284 -21.11 10.05 8.01
N ALA A 285 -20.03 9.49 7.50
CA ALA A 285 -18.91 10.25 6.95
C ALA A 285 -18.44 9.61 5.65
N GLN A 286 -18.02 10.42 4.69
CA GLN A 286 -17.35 9.90 3.50
C GLN A 286 -15.90 9.59 3.88
N GLU A 287 -15.46 8.36 3.64
CA GLU A 287 -14.05 8.01 3.66
C GLU A 287 -13.45 8.22 2.26
N LEU A 288 -12.24 8.75 2.22
CA LEU A 288 -11.47 8.84 1.00
C LEU A 288 -11.25 7.44 0.43
N PRO A 289 -10.97 7.32 -0.89
CA PRO A 289 -10.66 6.03 -1.49
C PRO A 289 -9.66 5.24 -0.63
N GLY A 290 -10.05 4.02 -0.22
CA GLY A 290 -9.25 3.19 0.68
C GLY A 290 -7.80 3.12 0.23
N LEU A 291 -6.84 3.13 1.17
CA LEU A 291 -5.44 3.36 0.83
C LEU A 291 -4.90 2.37 -0.21
N TRP A 292 -5.27 1.10 -0.07
CA TRP A 292 -4.72 0.01 -0.89
C TRP A 292 -5.42 -0.13 -2.23
N ASN A 293 -6.75 -0.04 -2.31
CA ASN A 293 -7.43 -0.19 -3.60
C ASN A 293 -7.72 1.14 -4.27
N GLY A 294 -8.18 2.13 -3.50
CA GLY A 294 -8.67 3.40 -4.01
C GLY A 294 -7.54 4.40 -4.28
N SER A 295 -6.73 4.69 -3.26
CA SER A 295 -5.63 5.65 -3.36
C SER A 295 -4.44 5.13 -4.16
N MET A 296 -4.30 3.81 -4.30
CA MET A 296 -3.27 3.15 -5.10
C MET A 296 -3.84 2.39 -6.31
N SER A 297 -5.02 2.77 -6.80
CA SER A 297 -5.74 2.02 -7.85
C SER A 297 -4.95 1.92 -9.15
N ASP A 298 -4.32 3.01 -9.59
CA ASP A 298 -3.63 3.08 -10.88
C ASP A 298 -2.13 2.84 -10.74
N TRP A 299 -1.74 1.95 -9.80
CA TRP A 299 -0.35 1.55 -9.57
C TRP A 299 -0.07 0.20 -10.23
N ASN A 300 1.17 -0.01 -10.68
CA ASN A 300 1.63 -1.32 -11.11
C ASN A 300 1.75 -2.23 -9.89
N THR A 301 0.85 -3.20 -9.77
CA THR A 301 0.68 -4.02 -8.57
C THR A 301 1.04 -5.47 -8.86
N VAL A 302 1.93 -6.05 -8.03
CA VAL A 302 2.28 -7.47 -8.09
C VAL A 302 2.19 -8.07 -6.69
N PHE A 303 1.71 -9.30 -6.61
CA PHE A 303 1.57 -10.03 -5.35
C PHE A 303 2.61 -11.15 -5.25
N VAL A 304 3.11 -11.35 -4.04
CA VAL A 304 4.06 -12.40 -3.70
C VAL A 304 3.54 -13.12 -2.47
N GLU A 305 3.37 -14.44 -2.57
CA GLU A 305 3.06 -15.27 -1.41
C GLU A 305 4.24 -15.23 -0.43
N VAL A 306 3.94 -14.96 0.84
CA VAL A 306 4.91 -14.93 1.94
C VAL A 306 4.41 -15.83 3.09
N PRO A 307 5.30 -16.40 3.90
CA PRO A 307 4.90 -17.30 4.98
C PRO A 307 4.03 -16.58 6.00
N LEU A 308 3.04 -17.30 6.54
CA LEU A 308 2.13 -16.78 7.55
C LEU A 308 2.86 -16.20 8.78
N ASN A 309 3.99 -16.79 9.18
CA ASN A 309 4.77 -16.33 10.32
C ASN A 309 5.45 -14.94 10.14
N THR A 310 5.35 -14.34 8.96
CA THR A 310 5.72 -12.93 8.72
C THR A 310 4.64 -11.95 9.18
N PHE A 311 3.47 -12.46 9.57
CA PHE A 311 2.32 -11.72 10.05
C PHE A 311 1.95 -12.12 11.48
N ASN A 312 2.28 -11.26 12.43
CA ASN A 312 2.03 -11.45 13.87
C ASN A 312 1.41 -10.17 14.46
N PRO A 313 0.14 -9.87 14.13
CA PRO A 313 -0.52 -8.67 14.61
C PRO A 313 -0.89 -8.77 16.10
N VAL A 314 -0.80 -7.65 16.82
CA VAL A 314 -1.27 -7.50 18.19
C VAL A 314 -2.45 -6.53 18.21
N LYS A 315 -3.67 -7.06 18.11
CA LYS A 315 -4.91 -6.26 18.09
C LYS A 315 -5.54 -6.14 19.48
N THR A 316 -5.32 -7.15 20.32
CA THR A 316 -5.82 -7.25 21.69
C THR A 316 -4.71 -7.69 22.63
N ILE A 317 -4.90 -7.47 23.94
CA ILE A 317 -3.92 -7.89 24.95
C ILE A 317 -3.69 -9.41 24.95
N ASN A 318 -4.70 -10.20 24.57
CA ASN A 318 -4.60 -11.66 24.52
C ASN A 318 -3.70 -12.14 23.37
N ASP A 319 -3.51 -11.33 22.33
CA ASP A 319 -2.61 -11.69 21.23
C ASP A 319 -1.17 -11.81 21.71
N LEU A 320 -0.76 -11.05 22.73
CA LEU A 320 0.56 -11.14 23.36
C LEU A 320 0.83 -12.50 24.05
N LEU A 321 -0.20 -13.32 24.26
CA LEU A 321 -0.07 -14.66 24.82
C LEU A 321 0.29 -15.72 23.75
N ARG A 322 0.21 -15.36 22.46
CA ARG A 322 0.61 -16.28 21.37
C ARG A 322 2.12 -16.51 21.44
N THR A 323 2.53 -17.71 21.04
CA THR A 323 3.93 -18.17 21.15
C THR A 323 4.89 -17.18 20.52
N GLU A 324 4.52 -16.52 19.42
CA GLU A 324 5.35 -15.63 18.62
C GLU A 324 5.77 -14.35 19.36
N HIS A 325 5.05 -13.97 20.43
CA HIS A 325 5.35 -12.81 21.27
C HIS A 325 6.07 -13.18 22.58
N LEU A 326 6.15 -14.47 22.92
CA LEU A 326 6.77 -14.95 24.15
C LEU A 326 8.29 -15.16 23.98
N PRO A 327 9.11 -14.83 25.00
CA PRO A 327 10.51 -15.22 25.03
C PRO A 327 10.62 -16.75 25.03
N THR A 328 11.74 -17.27 24.50
CA THR A 328 12.03 -18.70 24.62
C THR A 328 12.19 -19.05 26.10
N ILE A 329 11.42 -20.02 26.61
CA ILE A 329 11.52 -20.53 27.99
C ILE A 329 12.83 -21.30 28.17
#